data_AF-A0A1C7LN02-F1
#
_entry.id   AF-A0A1C7LN02-F1
#
_cell.length_a   1.000
_cell.length_b   1.000
_cell.length_c   1.000
_cell.angle_alpha   90.00
_cell.angle_beta   90.00
_cell.angle_gamma   90.00
#
_symmetry.space_group_name_H-M   'P 1'
#
loop_
_entity.id
_entity.type
_entity.pdbx_description
1 polymer ?
#
loop_
_entity_poly.entity_id
_entity_poly.type
_entity_poly.pdbx_seq_one_letter_code
_entity_poly.pdbx_strand_id
1 'polypeptide(L)'
;MSRVSTSTTSVPDFAPPTMPTDVAAANEIISTMKGSLKNLSKTLDSLAEQTTTTIQAGGETQTAQHIKSAVEQMKAQEDKQEKQIKEIKALLDEVLQNDVAEHLRKIIEKEISDQIDHLVEEQVNLLLPDYIPQELQDEVAGYRKQLEEVQKALHNSESRQANASLRSSRLDEPIHTIFAPSGKVSALFPKDLNALFSMDADTAKELVTEYELDEVSESRERNVNRFMQFCGVPYQLVRRTRS
;
A
#
# COMPACT_ATOMS: atom_id res chain seq x y z
N MET A 1 -35.90 36.95 -16.94
CA MET A 1 -36.37 35.71 -16.30
C MET A 1 -36.48 34.66 -17.40
N SER A 2 -35.84 33.51 -17.42
CA SER A 2 -34.88 32.90 -16.51
C SER A 2 -34.00 31.94 -17.34
N ARG A 3 -32.75 31.83 -16.90
CA ARG A 3 -31.67 30.99 -17.45
C ARG A 3 -32.07 29.50 -17.47
N VAL A 4 -31.82 28.83 -18.59
CA VAL A 4 -31.78 27.37 -18.67
C VAL A 4 -30.33 26.96 -18.40
N SER A 5 -30.13 26.25 -17.30
CA SER A 5 -28.85 25.67 -16.91
C SER A 5 -28.65 24.34 -17.63
N THR A 6 -27.67 24.25 -18.52
CA THR A 6 -27.14 22.98 -19.01
C THR A 6 -25.95 22.59 -18.14
N SER A 7 -26.10 21.55 -17.33
CA SER A 7 -25.02 20.95 -16.55
C SER A 7 -24.05 20.21 -17.46
N THR A 8 -22.85 20.75 -17.58
CA THR A 8 -21.70 20.15 -18.26
C THR A 8 -21.27 18.88 -17.53
N THR A 9 -21.43 17.73 -18.18
CA THR A 9 -20.85 16.45 -17.79
C THR A 9 -19.33 16.54 -17.91
N SER A 10 -18.64 16.44 -16.76
CA SER A 10 -17.18 16.40 -16.66
C SER A 10 -16.65 15.06 -17.17
N VAL A 11 -15.93 15.10 -18.29
CA VAL A 11 -15.10 13.99 -18.77
C VAL A 11 -13.89 13.88 -17.84
N PRO A 12 -13.55 12.69 -17.30
CA PRO A 12 -12.33 12.51 -16.54
C PRO A 12 -11.11 12.67 -17.45
N ASP A 13 -10.21 13.53 -16.99
CA ASP A 13 -8.93 13.90 -17.58
C ASP A 13 -8.04 12.66 -17.76
N PHE A 14 -7.99 12.13 -18.98
CA PHE A 14 -7.08 11.05 -19.36
C PHE A 14 -5.70 11.66 -19.56
N ALA A 15 -4.94 11.76 -18.48
CA ALA A 15 -3.53 12.12 -18.54
C ALA A 15 -2.82 11.12 -19.46
N PRO A 16 -2.16 11.56 -20.55
CA PRO A 16 -1.43 10.66 -21.42
C PRO A 16 -0.35 9.94 -20.61
N PRO A 17 -0.10 8.65 -20.90
CA PRO A 17 0.96 7.90 -20.23
C PRO A 17 2.25 8.68 -20.39
N THR A 18 2.81 9.10 -19.26
CA THR A 18 4.10 9.79 -19.20
C THR A 18 5.13 8.85 -19.81
N MET A 19 5.50 9.14 -21.05
CA MET A 19 6.62 8.47 -21.71
C MET A 19 7.84 8.59 -20.80
N PRO A 20 8.66 7.54 -20.65
CA PRO A 20 9.87 7.61 -19.86
C PRO A 20 10.74 8.75 -20.40
N THR A 21 10.84 9.81 -19.61
CA THR A 21 11.54 11.08 -19.88
C THR A 21 12.99 10.85 -20.31
N ASP A 22 13.55 9.70 -19.91
CA ASP A 22 14.90 9.26 -20.23
C ASP A 22 15.11 8.94 -21.72
N VAL A 23 14.08 8.50 -22.45
CA VAL A 23 14.21 8.12 -23.88
C VAL A 23 14.20 9.36 -24.79
N ALA A 24 13.38 10.35 -24.44
CA ALA A 24 13.38 11.65 -25.11
C ALA A 24 14.70 12.39 -24.86
N ALA A 25 15.17 12.39 -23.61
CA ALA A 25 16.47 12.95 -23.24
C ALA A 25 17.63 12.25 -23.96
N ALA A 26 17.62 10.91 -24.06
CA ALA A 26 18.63 10.15 -24.80
C ALA A 26 18.65 10.50 -26.29
N ASN A 27 17.49 10.64 -26.94
CA ASN A 27 17.42 11.04 -28.35
C ASN A 27 17.94 12.46 -28.59
N GLU A 28 17.70 13.38 -27.65
CA GLU A 28 18.20 14.75 -27.74
C GLU A 28 19.72 14.81 -27.59
N ILE A 29 20.29 14.05 -26.65
CA ILE A 29 21.74 13.92 -26.45
C ILE A 29 22.42 13.28 -27.68
N ILE A 30 21.81 12.23 -28.25
CA ILE A 30 22.32 11.59 -29.47
C ILE A 30 22.30 12.57 -30.66
N SER A 31 21.24 13.37 -30.78
CA SER A 31 21.12 14.40 -31.82
C SER A 31 22.19 15.49 -31.68
N THR A 32 22.42 15.97 -30.46
CA THR A 32 23.46 16.98 -30.18
C THR A 32 24.87 16.43 -30.41
N MET A 33 25.14 15.17 -30.02
CA MET A 33 26.40 14.49 -30.33
C MET A 33 26.63 14.32 -31.84
N LYS A 34 25.59 13.93 -32.60
CA LYS A 34 25.69 13.81 -34.06
C LYS A 34 25.96 15.16 -34.73
N GLY A 35 25.36 16.23 -34.20
CA GLY A 35 25.59 17.60 -34.63
C GLY A 35 27.02 18.08 -34.37
N SER A 36 27.56 17.84 -33.17
CA SER A 36 28.91 18.27 -32.81
C SER A 36 29.98 17.50 -33.60
N LEU A 37 29.81 16.20 -33.83
CA LEU A 37 30.69 15.39 -34.68
C LEU A 37 30.71 15.88 -36.13
N LYS A 38 29.54 16.13 -36.71
CA LYS A 38 29.43 16.65 -38.07
C LYS A 38 30.12 18.02 -38.21
N ASN A 39 30.05 18.85 -37.17
CA ASN A 39 30.74 20.13 -37.15
C ASN A 39 32.25 19.96 -37.01
N LEU A 40 32.72 19.05 -36.16
CA LEU A 40 34.13 18.68 -36.02
C LEU A 40 34.73 18.13 -37.32
N SER A 41 34.02 17.23 -38.01
CA SER A 41 34.42 16.73 -39.33
C SER A 41 34.61 17.88 -40.31
N LYS A 42 33.64 18.81 -40.41
CA LYS A 42 33.76 19.98 -41.29
C LYS A 42 34.96 20.86 -40.95
N THR A 43 35.23 21.09 -39.67
CA THR A 43 36.38 21.90 -39.25
C THR A 43 37.71 21.22 -39.61
N LEU A 44 37.79 19.90 -39.52
CA LEU A 44 38.99 19.14 -39.87
C LEU A 44 39.16 18.98 -41.38
N ASP A 45 38.08 18.85 -42.15
CA ASP A 45 38.13 18.88 -43.61
C ASP A 45 38.68 20.23 -44.09
N SER A 46 38.21 21.33 -43.49
CA SER A 46 38.74 22.68 -43.75
C SER A 46 40.20 22.82 -43.33
N LEU A 47 40.60 22.23 -42.19
CA LEU A 47 41.99 22.26 -41.73
C LEU A 47 42.90 21.39 -42.61
N ALA A 48 42.40 20.26 -43.12
CA ALA A 48 43.10 19.39 -44.06
C ALA A 48 43.30 20.13 -45.40
N GLU A 49 42.29 20.83 -45.90
CA GLU A 49 42.38 21.67 -47.09
C GLU A 49 43.40 22.80 -46.90
N GLN A 50 43.35 23.51 -45.77
CA GLN A 50 44.35 24.53 -45.40
C GLN A 50 45.76 23.95 -45.22
N THR A 51 45.88 22.70 -44.75
CA THR A 51 47.18 22.06 -44.60
C THR A 51 47.75 21.66 -45.95
N THR A 52 46.92 21.19 -46.89
CA THR A 52 47.37 20.86 -48.26
C THR A 52 47.91 22.08 -49.01
N THR A 53 47.31 23.26 -48.82
CA THR A 53 47.82 24.51 -49.40
C THR A 53 49.12 24.97 -48.72
N THR A 54 49.27 24.73 -47.41
CA THR A 54 50.49 25.05 -46.65
C THR A 54 51.67 24.13 -47.00
N ILE A 55 51.41 22.86 -47.33
CA ILE A 55 52.44 21.91 -47.82
C ILE A 55 52.91 22.32 -49.22
N GLN A 56 52.00 22.75 -50.10
CA GLN A 56 52.37 23.31 -51.41
C GLN A 56 53.23 24.59 -51.28
N ALA A 57 53.09 25.33 -50.18
CA ALA A 57 53.89 26.50 -49.83
C ALA A 57 55.21 26.17 -49.09
N GLY A 58 55.56 24.88 -48.90
CA GLY A 58 56.83 24.44 -48.30
C GLY A 58 56.77 24.03 -46.82
N GLY A 59 55.59 23.78 -46.25
CA GLY A 59 55.41 23.33 -44.87
C GLY A 59 55.76 21.86 -44.59
N GLU A 60 55.92 21.53 -43.29
CA GLU A 60 56.33 20.21 -42.77
C GLU A 60 55.35 19.07 -43.14
N THR A 61 55.87 18.01 -43.75
CA THR A 61 55.09 16.86 -44.26
C THR A 61 54.55 15.92 -43.17
N GLN A 62 55.09 15.97 -41.96
CA GLN A 62 54.66 15.11 -40.84
C GLN A 62 53.26 15.49 -40.32
N THR A 63 52.95 16.78 -40.23
CA THR A 63 51.64 17.28 -39.77
C THR A 63 50.51 16.84 -40.69
N ALA A 64 50.77 16.73 -41.99
CA ALA A 64 49.84 16.24 -43.00
C ALA A 64 49.39 14.80 -42.75
N GLN A 65 50.35 13.93 -42.37
CA GLN A 65 50.10 12.52 -42.14
C GLN A 65 49.27 12.31 -40.87
N HIS A 66 49.54 13.08 -39.82
CA HIS A 66 48.76 13.04 -38.58
C HIS A 66 47.32 13.50 -38.79
N ILE A 67 47.09 14.57 -39.57
CA ILE A 67 45.73 15.05 -39.90
C ILE A 67 44.98 14.01 -40.73
N LYS A 68 45.63 13.41 -41.74
CA LYS A 68 44.98 12.37 -42.55
C LYS A 68 44.62 11.14 -41.71
N SER A 69 45.50 10.70 -40.83
CA SER A 69 45.23 9.59 -39.90
C SER A 69 44.09 9.93 -38.92
N ALA A 70 43.99 11.17 -38.45
CA ALA A 70 42.90 11.61 -37.57
C ALA A 70 41.55 11.61 -38.32
N VAL A 71 41.51 12.08 -39.57
CA VAL A 71 40.30 12.05 -40.41
C VAL A 71 39.86 10.62 -40.70
N GLU A 72 40.79 9.71 -41.00
CA GLU A 72 40.47 8.29 -41.21
C GLU A 72 39.94 7.62 -39.93
N GLN A 73 40.56 7.90 -38.76
CA GLN A 73 40.09 7.40 -37.47
C GLN A 73 38.70 7.94 -37.11
N MET A 74 38.44 9.23 -37.37
CA MET A 74 37.13 9.82 -37.12
C MET A 74 36.04 9.24 -38.01
N LYS A 75 36.31 9.03 -39.31
CA LYS A 75 35.36 8.36 -40.20
C LYS A 75 35.04 6.94 -39.74
N ALA A 76 36.07 6.18 -39.35
CA ALA A 76 35.87 4.83 -38.79
C ALA A 76 35.05 4.86 -37.49
N GLN A 77 35.22 5.89 -36.66
CA GLN A 77 34.47 6.08 -35.41
C GLN A 77 33.02 6.54 -35.67
N GLU A 78 32.78 7.41 -36.64
CA GLU A 78 31.44 7.81 -37.08
C GLU A 78 30.67 6.61 -37.62
N ASP A 79 31.28 5.78 -38.47
CA ASP A 79 30.66 4.56 -39.00
C ASP A 79 30.31 3.56 -37.88
N LYS A 80 31.17 3.46 -36.86
CA LYS A 80 30.92 2.60 -35.69
C LYS A 80 29.76 3.16 -34.84
N GLN A 81 29.73 4.46 -34.60
CA GLN A 81 28.66 5.10 -33.83
C GLN A 81 27.31 5.06 -34.57
N GLU A 82 27.30 5.23 -35.89
CA GLU A 82 26.10 5.11 -36.72
C GLU A 82 25.50 3.70 -36.62
N LYS A 83 26.35 2.65 -36.58
CA LYS A 83 25.92 1.26 -36.35
C LYS A 83 25.35 1.08 -34.94
N GLN A 84 26.04 1.56 -33.92
CA GLN A 84 25.58 1.46 -32.53
C GLN A 84 24.25 2.17 -32.30
N ILE A 85 24.06 3.36 -32.89
CA ILE A 85 22.78 4.09 -32.79
C ILE A 85 21.66 3.32 -33.47
N LYS A 86 21.92 2.66 -34.60
CA LYS A 86 20.93 1.81 -35.27
C LYS A 86 20.56 0.59 -34.42
N GLU A 87 21.53 -0.05 -33.78
CA GLU A 87 21.29 -1.17 -32.86
C GLU A 87 20.46 -0.73 -31.64
N ILE A 88 20.81 0.40 -31.03
CA ILE A 88 20.04 0.96 -29.89
C ILE A 88 18.60 1.26 -30.31
N LYS A 89 18.39 1.84 -31.50
CA LYS A 89 17.05 2.10 -32.02
C LYS A 89 16.24 0.83 -32.25
N ALA A 90 16.86 -0.21 -32.80
CA ALA A 90 16.19 -1.49 -33.01
C ALA A 90 15.79 -2.15 -31.69
N LEU A 91 16.69 -2.16 -30.70
CA LEU A 91 16.39 -2.67 -29.35
C LEU A 91 15.29 -1.86 -28.66
N LEU A 92 15.31 -0.54 -28.80
CA LEU A 92 14.29 0.32 -28.21
C LEU A 92 12.91 0.07 -28.82
N ASP A 93 12.83 -0.13 -30.14
CA ASP A 93 11.57 -0.41 -30.84
C ASP A 93 11.01 -1.79 -30.45
N GLU A 94 11.87 -2.79 -30.30
CA GLU A 94 11.50 -4.14 -29.86
C GLU A 94 11.01 -4.15 -28.40
N VAL A 95 11.72 -3.48 -27.49
CA VAL A 95 11.34 -3.37 -26.07
C VAL A 95 10.03 -2.59 -25.94
N LEU A 96 9.89 -1.45 -26.63
CA LEU A 96 8.66 -0.67 -26.58
C LEU A 96 7.46 -1.43 -27.12
N GLN A 97 7.59 -2.12 -28.26
CA GLN A 97 6.46 -2.87 -28.81
C GLN A 97 6.01 -4.02 -27.91
N ASN A 98 6.96 -4.80 -27.39
CA ASN A 98 6.63 -5.97 -26.58
C ASN A 98 6.19 -5.59 -25.17
N ASP A 99 6.92 -4.71 -24.48
CA ASP A 99 6.61 -4.35 -23.09
C ASP A 99 5.31 -3.54 -23.00
N VAL A 100 5.09 -2.59 -23.93
CA VAL A 100 3.86 -1.79 -23.91
C VAL A 100 2.65 -2.66 -24.26
N ALA A 101 2.76 -3.55 -25.25
CA ALA A 101 1.67 -4.44 -25.61
C ALA A 101 1.34 -5.42 -24.46
N GLU A 102 2.36 -5.99 -23.80
CA GLU A 102 2.14 -6.89 -22.68
C GLU A 102 1.55 -6.17 -21.46
N HIS A 103 2.04 -4.96 -21.16
CA HIS A 103 1.54 -4.16 -20.05
C HIS A 103 0.10 -3.69 -20.29
N LEU A 104 -0.22 -3.18 -21.49
CA LEU A 104 -1.60 -2.81 -21.85
C LEU A 104 -2.54 -4.02 -21.79
N ARG A 105 -2.09 -5.19 -22.25
CA ARG A 105 -2.87 -6.42 -22.14
C ARG A 105 -3.18 -6.77 -20.69
N LYS A 106 -2.20 -6.68 -19.79
CA LYS A 106 -2.41 -6.93 -18.35
C LYS A 106 -3.37 -5.93 -17.71
N ILE A 107 -3.28 -4.64 -18.09
CA ILE A 107 -4.21 -3.62 -17.60
C ILE A 107 -5.64 -3.94 -18.06
N ILE A 108 -5.81 -4.22 -19.35
CA ILE A 108 -7.13 -4.50 -19.93
C ILE A 108 -7.72 -5.77 -19.33
N GLU A 109 -6.92 -6.84 -19.18
CA GLU A 109 -7.37 -8.09 -18.58
C GLU A 109 -7.83 -7.89 -17.13
N LYS A 110 -7.09 -7.09 -16.36
CA LYS A 110 -7.49 -6.73 -15.00
C LYS A 110 -8.78 -5.92 -14.99
N GLU A 111 -8.89 -4.88 -15.81
CA GLU A 111 -10.07 -4.03 -15.86
C GLU A 111 -11.32 -4.80 -16.31
N ILE A 112 -11.18 -5.70 -17.29
CA ILE A 112 -12.26 -6.58 -17.71
C ILE A 112 -12.65 -7.54 -16.59
N SER A 113 -11.67 -8.13 -15.88
CA SER A 113 -11.95 -9.00 -14.73
C SER A 113 -12.73 -8.25 -13.66
N ASP A 114 -12.29 -7.05 -13.30
CA ASP A 114 -12.96 -6.21 -12.30
C ASP A 114 -14.40 -5.86 -12.72
N GLN A 115 -14.63 -5.58 -14.02
CA GLN A 115 -15.97 -5.33 -14.56
C GLN A 115 -16.85 -6.60 -14.56
N ILE A 116 -16.28 -7.76 -14.90
CA ILE A 116 -17.00 -9.04 -14.85
C ILE A 116 -17.40 -9.34 -13.41
N ASP A 117 -16.50 -9.18 -12.45
CA ASP A 117 -16.78 -9.43 -11.03
C ASP A 117 -17.94 -8.55 -10.55
N HIS A 118 -17.96 -7.27 -10.92
CA HIS A 118 -19.06 -6.37 -10.60
C HIS A 118 -20.39 -6.80 -11.25
N LEU A 119 -20.37 -7.19 -12.53
CA LEU A 119 -21.57 -7.65 -13.23
C LEU A 119 -22.09 -8.97 -12.66
N VAL A 120 -21.20 -9.89 -12.28
CA VAL A 120 -21.56 -11.15 -11.64
C VAL A 120 -22.14 -10.89 -10.26
N GLU A 121 -21.56 -9.99 -9.46
CA GLU A 121 -22.10 -9.62 -8.15
C GLU A 121 -23.52 -9.05 -8.27
N GLU A 122 -23.75 -8.13 -9.21
CA GLU A 122 -25.08 -7.56 -9.46
C GLU A 122 -26.08 -8.64 -9.90
N GLN A 123 -25.68 -9.49 -10.86
CA GLN A 123 -26.55 -10.54 -11.38
C GLN A 123 -26.84 -11.62 -10.32
N VAL A 124 -25.85 -11.96 -9.49
CA VAL A 124 -26.01 -12.89 -8.37
C VAL A 124 -26.94 -12.28 -7.33
N ASN A 125 -26.80 -11.00 -6.98
CA ASN A 125 -27.72 -10.32 -6.06
C ASN A 125 -29.17 -10.26 -6.57
N LEU A 126 -29.37 -10.14 -7.90
CA LEU A 126 -30.70 -10.17 -8.49
C LEU A 126 -31.32 -11.57 -8.50
N LEU A 127 -30.52 -12.61 -8.70
CA LEU A 127 -31.00 -13.99 -8.80
C LEU A 127 -31.04 -14.72 -7.45
N LEU A 128 -30.24 -14.31 -6.48
CA LEU A 128 -30.18 -14.90 -5.14
C LEU A 128 -31.56 -15.05 -4.46
N PRO A 129 -32.46 -14.05 -4.51
CA PRO A 129 -33.80 -14.16 -3.94
C PRO A 129 -34.68 -15.24 -4.58
N ASP A 130 -34.48 -15.52 -5.88
CA ASP A 130 -35.29 -16.49 -6.62
C ASP A 130 -34.82 -17.95 -6.40
N TYR A 131 -33.53 -18.14 -6.12
CA TYR A 131 -32.93 -19.47 -5.95
C TYR A 131 -32.70 -19.90 -4.50
N ILE A 132 -32.62 -18.94 -3.56
CA ILE A 132 -32.45 -19.24 -2.13
C ILE A 132 -33.68 -18.74 -1.38
N PRO A 133 -34.57 -19.66 -0.93
CA PRO A 133 -35.69 -19.31 -0.06
C PRO A 133 -35.23 -18.45 1.11
N GLN A 134 -35.94 -17.35 1.33
CA GLN A 134 -35.63 -16.39 2.39
C GLN A 134 -35.57 -17.06 3.77
N GLU A 135 -36.37 -18.12 3.98
CA GLU A 135 -36.35 -18.97 5.17
C GLU A 135 -34.97 -19.57 5.47
N LEU A 136 -34.24 -20.05 4.45
CA LEU A 136 -32.90 -20.61 4.64
C LEU A 136 -31.86 -19.51 4.90
N GLN A 137 -32.04 -18.32 4.33
CA GLN A 137 -31.16 -17.18 4.62
C GLN A 137 -31.33 -16.74 6.08
N ASP A 138 -32.57 -16.67 6.55
CA ASP A 138 -32.91 -16.36 7.94
C ASP A 138 -32.41 -17.45 8.90
N GLU A 139 -32.50 -18.73 8.51
CA GLU A 139 -31.98 -19.85 9.30
C GLU A 139 -30.45 -19.79 9.42
N VAL A 140 -29.74 -19.54 8.32
CA VAL A 140 -28.28 -19.36 8.32
C VAL A 140 -27.87 -18.14 9.14
N ALA A 141 -28.59 -17.03 9.03
CA ALA A 141 -28.36 -15.86 9.87
C ALA A 141 -28.59 -16.18 11.35
N GLY A 142 -29.62 -16.97 11.66
CA GLY A 142 -29.91 -17.49 13.00
C GLY A 142 -28.75 -18.34 13.55
N TYR A 143 -28.26 -19.32 12.77
CA TYR A 143 -27.13 -20.15 13.18
C TYR A 143 -25.84 -19.37 13.34
N ARG A 144 -25.56 -18.40 12.47
CA ARG A 144 -24.40 -17.50 12.62
C ARG A 144 -24.47 -16.74 13.94
N LYS A 145 -25.63 -16.18 14.28
CA LYS A 145 -25.84 -15.49 15.55
C LYS A 145 -25.66 -16.42 16.75
N GLN A 146 -26.18 -17.65 16.68
CA GLN A 146 -25.98 -18.66 17.73
C GLN A 146 -24.51 -19.05 17.88
N LEU A 147 -23.78 -19.22 16.77
CA LEU A 147 -22.35 -19.51 16.81
C LEU A 147 -21.56 -18.36 17.44
N GLU A 148 -21.87 -17.11 17.11
CA GLU A 148 -21.24 -15.96 17.76
C GLU A 148 -21.51 -15.92 19.27
N GLU A 149 -22.72 -16.24 19.69
CA GLU A 149 -23.08 -16.32 21.12
C GLU A 149 -22.31 -17.43 21.83
N VAL A 150 -22.25 -18.63 21.25
CA VAL A 150 -21.48 -19.75 21.78
C VAL A 150 -19.99 -19.43 21.82
N GLN A 151 -19.45 -18.80 20.78
CA GLN A 151 -18.04 -18.40 20.74
C GLN A 151 -17.71 -17.35 21.81
N LYS A 152 -18.59 -16.37 22.01
CA LYS A 152 -18.46 -15.39 23.11
C LYS A 152 -18.53 -16.09 24.47
N ALA A 153 -19.46 -17.00 24.67
CA ALA A 153 -19.60 -17.75 25.92
C ALA A 153 -18.37 -18.63 26.19
N LEU A 154 -17.84 -19.30 25.17
CA LEU A 154 -16.62 -20.11 25.25
C LEU A 154 -15.43 -19.23 25.62
N HIS A 155 -15.21 -18.11 24.91
CA HIS A 155 -14.15 -17.17 25.23
C HIS A 155 -14.25 -16.66 26.66
N ASN A 156 -15.45 -16.28 27.09
CA ASN A 156 -15.69 -15.82 28.46
C ASN A 156 -15.38 -16.92 29.50
N SER A 157 -15.72 -18.18 29.20
CA SER A 157 -15.41 -19.32 30.08
C SER A 157 -13.90 -19.59 30.15
N GLU A 158 -13.21 -19.59 29.00
CA GLU A 158 -11.75 -19.77 28.93
C GLU A 158 -11.01 -18.63 29.63
N SER A 159 -11.41 -17.38 29.38
CA SER A 159 -10.86 -16.20 30.04
C SER A 159 -11.07 -16.25 31.55
N ARG A 160 -12.25 -16.68 32.04
CA ARG A 160 -12.49 -16.88 33.48
C ARG A 160 -11.60 -17.97 34.07
N GLN A 161 -11.40 -19.07 33.34
CA GLN A 161 -10.51 -20.15 33.78
C GLN A 161 -9.06 -19.68 33.85
N ALA A 162 -8.59 -18.92 32.85
CA ALA A 162 -7.26 -18.33 32.85
C ALA A 162 -7.09 -17.32 34.00
N ASN A 163 -8.08 -16.45 34.20
CA ASN A 163 -8.11 -15.48 35.30
C ASN A 163 -8.15 -16.14 36.69
N ALA A 164 -8.77 -17.32 36.81
CA ALA A 164 -8.79 -18.09 38.04
C ALA A 164 -7.41 -18.62 38.44
N SER A 165 -6.49 -18.78 37.48
CA SER A 165 -5.12 -19.22 37.72
C SER A 165 -4.18 -18.09 38.19
N LEU A 166 -4.62 -16.83 38.06
CA LEU A 166 -3.87 -15.67 38.50
C LEU A 166 -3.62 -15.73 40.01
N ARG A 167 -2.44 -15.28 40.43
CA ARG A 167 -2.04 -15.27 41.84
C ARG A 167 -1.91 -13.86 42.35
N SER A 168 -2.33 -13.63 43.60
CA SER A 168 -2.17 -12.33 44.27
C SER A 168 -0.72 -11.87 44.45
N SER A 169 0.26 -12.74 44.22
CA SER A 169 1.70 -12.44 44.25
C SER A 169 2.25 -11.90 42.93
N ARG A 170 1.54 -12.05 41.81
CA ARG A 170 1.96 -11.62 40.47
C ARG A 170 0.92 -10.67 39.90
N LEU A 171 1.07 -9.38 40.25
CA LEU A 171 0.11 -8.33 39.91
C LEU A 171 0.30 -7.76 38.49
N ASP A 172 1.41 -8.11 37.86
CA ASP A 172 1.85 -7.75 36.51
C ASP A 172 1.31 -8.69 35.43
N GLU A 173 0.71 -9.81 35.82
CA GLU A 173 0.11 -10.77 34.89
C GLU A 173 -1.19 -10.20 34.29
N PRO A 174 -1.35 -10.26 32.95
CA PRO A 174 -2.48 -9.62 32.29
C PRO A 174 -3.79 -10.36 32.59
N ILE A 175 -4.87 -9.59 32.75
CA ILE A 175 -6.20 -10.15 32.92
C ILE A 175 -6.75 -10.48 31.53
N HIS A 176 -7.21 -11.71 31.34
CA HIS A 176 -7.87 -12.11 30.11
C HIS A 176 -9.23 -11.42 29.98
N THR A 177 -9.44 -10.84 28.80
CA THR A 177 -10.63 -10.05 28.48
C THR A 177 -11.89 -10.90 28.49
N ILE A 178 -12.99 -10.30 28.91
CA ILE A 178 -14.32 -10.92 28.93
C ILE A 178 -15.25 -10.00 28.16
N PHE A 179 -16.05 -10.56 27.25
CA PHE A 179 -17.06 -9.82 26.53
C PHE A 179 -18.24 -9.49 27.45
N ALA A 180 -18.69 -8.23 27.41
CA ALA A 180 -19.92 -7.79 28.04
C ALA A 180 -21.15 -8.40 27.34
N PRO A 181 -22.35 -8.32 27.95
CA PRO A 181 -23.60 -8.75 27.30
C PRO A 181 -23.87 -8.06 25.95
N SER A 182 -23.34 -6.85 25.77
CA SER A 182 -23.35 -6.09 24.52
C SER A 182 -22.45 -6.68 23.41
N GLY A 183 -21.64 -7.70 23.72
CA GLY A 183 -20.72 -8.36 22.80
C GLY A 183 -19.41 -7.61 22.53
N LYS A 184 -19.17 -6.50 23.24
CA LYS A 184 -17.92 -5.73 23.17
C LYS A 184 -17.16 -5.82 24.50
N VAL A 185 -15.85 -5.58 24.44
CA VAL A 185 -15.02 -5.39 25.62
C VAL A 185 -15.03 -3.90 25.95
N SER A 186 -15.31 -3.56 27.21
CA SER A 186 -15.25 -2.17 27.68
C SER A 186 -13.88 -1.54 27.43
N ALA A 187 -13.87 -0.26 27.03
CA ALA A 187 -12.64 0.51 26.91
C ALA A 187 -11.94 0.72 28.28
N LEU A 188 -12.68 0.59 29.38
CA LEU A 188 -12.20 0.70 30.75
C LEU A 188 -11.72 -0.65 31.31
N PHE A 189 -11.67 -1.71 30.50
CA PHE A 189 -11.19 -3.01 30.95
C PHE A 189 -9.70 -2.93 31.36
N PRO A 190 -9.35 -3.32 32.59
CA PRO A 190 -7.98 -3.25 33.07
C PRO A 190 -7.10 -4.28 32.37
N LYS A 191 -5.88 -3.87 31.98
CA LYS A 191 -4.92 -4.76 31.32
C LYS A 191 -4.34 -5.81 32.28
N ASP A 192 -4.23 -5.45 33.55
CA ASP A 192 -3.50 -6.19 34.59
C ASP A 192 -4.12 -5.90 35.98
N LEU A 193 -3.82 -6.77 36.95
CA LEU A 193 -4.39 -6.67 38.30
C LEU A 193 -3.98 -5.38 39.02
N ASN A 194 -2.78 -4.89 38.73
CA ASN A 194 -2.33 -3.60 39.25
C ASN A 194 -3.17 -2.43 38.72
N ALA A 195 -3.50 -2.44 37.43
CA ALA A 195 -4.40 -1.45 36.85
C ALA A 195 -5.79 -1.53 37.49
N LEU A 196 -6.35 -2.75 37.66
CA LEU A 196 -7.65 -2.96 38.31
C LEU A 196 -7.69 -2.44 39.76
N PHE A 197 -6.62 -2.63 40.53
CA PHE A 197 -6.54 -2.13 41.91
C PHE A 197 -6.29 -0.63 42.02
N SER A 198 -5.71 -0.03 40.99
CA SER A 198 -5.40 1.40 40.91
C SER A 198 -6.54 2.23 40.33
N MET A 199 -7.61 1.59 39.84
CA MET A 199 -8.81 2.28 39.35
C MET A 199 -9.47 3.13 40.45
N ASP A 200 -10.00 4.27 40.04
CA ASP A 200 -10.81 5.17 40.85
C ASP A 200 -12.24 4.61 41.08
N ALA A 201 -12.97 5.25 42.00
CA ALA A 201 -14.31 4.80 42.36
C ALA A 201 -15.31 4.95 41.21
N ASP A 202 -15.16 6.00 40.41
CA ASP A 202 -16.09 6.34 39.32
C ASP A 202 -15.90 5.39 38.14
N THR A 203 -14.64 5.14 37.71
CA THR A 203 -14.37 4.16 36.65
C THR A 203 -14.74 2.74 37.05
N ALA A 204 -14.54 2.34 38.31
CA ALA A 204 -14.97 1.03 38.79
C ALA A 204 -16.51 0.89 38.81
N LYS A 205 -17.24 1.98 39.11
CA LYS A 205 -18.71 2.01 39.08
C LYS A 205 -19.24 1.91 37.65
N GLU A 206 -18.61 2.65 36.73
CA GLU A 206 -18.95 2.63 35.30
C GLU A 206 -18.71 1.25 34.70
N LEU A 207 -17.58 0.61 35.04
CA LEU A 207 -17.25 -0.75 34.59
C LEU A 207 -18.28 -1.79 35.07
N VAL A 208 -18.68 -1.75 36.34
CA VAL A 208 -19.72 -2.67 36.87
C VAL A 208 -21.07 -2.43 36.20
N THR A 209 -21.38 -1.19 35.84
CA THR A 209 -22.61 -0.81 35.15
C THR A 209 -22.62 -1.26 33.69
N GLU A 210 -21.50 -1.10 32.97
CA GLU A 210 -21.37 -1.50 31.56
C GLU A 210 -21.44 -3.02 31.36
N TYR A 211 -20.95 -3.78 32.34
CA TYR A 211 -21.07 -5.24 32.36
C TYR A 211 -22.38 -5.74 32.97
N GLU A 212 -23.33 -4.84 33.27
CA GLU A 212 -24.66 -5.13 33.80
C GLU A 212 -24.62 -6.04 35.05
N LEU A 213 -23.62 -5.84 35.92
CA LEU A 213 -23.48 -6.64 37.13
C LEU A 213 -24.45 -6.16 38.21
N ASP A 214 -25.10 -7.12 38.87
CA ASP A 214 -25.99 -6.82 40.00
C ASP A 214 -25.25 -6.11 41.13
N GLU A 215 -25.92 -5.11 41.73
CA GLU A 215 -25.53 -4.38 42.95
C GLU A 215 -24.34 -3.40 42.80
N VAL A 216 -24.54 -2.33 42.00
CA VAL A 216 -23.62 -1.19 41.96
C VAL A 216 -23.54 -0.53 43.34
N SER A 217 -22.35 -0.46 43.93
CA SER A 217 -22.11 0.15 45.23
C SER A 217 -21.42 1.51 45.09
N GLU A 218 -21.53 2.38 46.11
CA GLU A 218 -20.71 3.59 46.21
C GLU A 218 -19.29 3.29 46.71
N SER A 219 -19.02 2.08 47.19
CA SER A 219 -17.69 1.66 47.62
C SER A 219 -16.90 1.09 46.46
N ARG A 220 -15.80 1.77 46.11
CA ARG A 220 -14.79 1.30 45.13
C ARG A 220 -14.39 -0.15 45.33
N GLU A 221 -14.08 -0.52 46.58
CA GLU A 221 -13.61 -1.87 46.90
C GLU A 221 -14.67 -2.94 46.61
N ARG A 222 -15.96 -2.61 46.82
CA ARG A 222 -17.06 -3.54 46.50
C ARG A 222 -17.23 -3.70 44.99
N ASN A 223 -17.18 -2.61 44.23
CA ASN A 223 -17.30 -2.64 42.78
C ASN A 223 -16.14 -3.42 42.13
N VAL A 224 -14.90 -3.15 42.56
CA VAL A 224 -13.71 -3.88 42.12
C VAL A 224 -13.80 -5.37 42.47
N ASN A 225 -14.18 -5.72 43.71
CA ASN A 225 -14.33 -7.12 44.11
C ASN A 225 -15.43 -7.84 43.32
N ARG A 226 -16.52 -7.15 42.98
CA ARG A 226 -17.60 -7.71 42.17
C ARG A 226 -17.14 -7.98 40.75
N PHE A 227 -16.42 -7.03 40.15
CA PHE A 227 -15.83 -7.19 38.84
C PHE A 227 -14.77 -8.31 38.82
N MET A 228 -13.93 -8.41 39.84
CA MET A 228 -12.99 -9.52 40.00
C MET A 228 -13.68 -10.88 40.05
N GLN A 229 -14.78 -10.97 40.82
CA GLN A 229 -15.58 -12.19 40.91
C GLN A 229 -16.21 -12.56 39.55
N PHE A 230 -16.71 -11.56 38.83
CA PHE A 230 -17.21 -11.76 37.46
C PHE A 230 -16.11 -12.24 36.52
N CYS A 231 -14.89 -11.71 36.66
CA CYS A 231 -13.73 -12.12 35.89
C CYS A 231 -13.17 -13.50 36.26
N GLY A 232 -13.64 -14.13 37.33
CA GLY A 232 -13.16 -15.43 37.80
C GLY A 232 -11.91 -15.35 38.69
N VAL A 233 -11.53 -14.16 39.15
CA VAL A 233 -10.34 -13.97 40.00
C VAL A 233 -10.66 -14.40 41.44
N PRO A 234 -9.88 -15.30 42.06
CA PRO A 234 -10.27 -15.98 43.31
C PRO A 234 -10.00 -15.19 44.60
N TYR A 235 -9.34 -14.04 44.52
CA TYR A 235 -9.01 -13.20 45.69
C TYR A 235 -9.80 -11.91 45.68
N GLN A 236 -10.02 -11.37 46.88
CA GLN A 236 -10.75 -10.13 47.10
C GLN A 236 -9.83 -9.07 47.70
N LEU A 237 -10.04 -7.83 47.31
CA LEU A 237 -9.43 -6.66 47.92
C LEU A 237 -10.02 -6.49 49.33
N VAL A 238 -9.24 -6.82 50.35
CA VAL A 238 -9.62 -6.61 51.76
C VAL A 238 -9.18 -5.21 52.18
N ARG A 239 -10.11 -4.39 52.70
CA ARG A 239 -9.75 -3.13 53.36
C ARG A 239 -8.81 -3.43 54.52
N ARG A 240 -7.55 -3.00 54.44
CA ARG A 240 -6.71 -2.89 55.64
C ARG A 240 -7.26 -1.76 56.49
N THR A 241 -8.12 -2.10 57.44
CA THR A 241 -8.38 -1.25 58.61
C THR A 241 -7.04 -1.08 59.33
N ARG A 242 -6.42 0.09 59.20
CA ARG A 242 -5.29 0.48 60.05
C ARG A 242 -5.79 0.50 61.49
N SER A 243 -5.19 -0.31 62.36
CA SER A 243 -5.23 -0.15 63.81
C SER A 243 -4.40 1.05 64.24
#